data_AF-L9WFS5-F1
#
_entry.id   AF-L9WFS5-F1
#
_cell.length_a   1.000
_cell.length_b   1.000
_cell.length_c   1.000
_cell.angle_alpha   90.00
_cell.angle_beta   90.00
_cell.angle_gamma   90.00
#
_symmetry.space_group_name_H-M   'P 1'
#
loop_
_entity.id
_entity.type
_entity.pdbx_description
1 polymer ?
#
loop_
_entity_poly.entity_id
_entity_poly.type
_entity_poly.pdbx_seq_one_letter_code
_entity_poly.pdbx_strand_id
1 'polypeptide(L)' 'MSTKVADSTGYTPNFQMSAFGYIMAVVMVILLLPLLPVLIPAYVLWRVFIAEEPVEHSFEMWRRESGR' A
#
# COMPACT_ATOMS: atom_id res chain seq x y z
N MET A 1 47.64 0.50 -2.95
CA MET A 1 46.48 1.38 -2.79
C MET A 1 45.29 0.67 -3.45
N SER A 2 44.36 0.12 -2.67
CA SER A 2 43.22 -0.61 -3.23
C SER A 2 42.18 0.42 -3.68
N THR A 3 42.09 0.65 -4.98
CA THR A 3 41.02 1.47 -5.57
C THR A 3 39.70 0.74 -5.33
N LYS A 4 38.79 1.34 -4.58
CA LYS A 4 37.45 0.76 -4.40
C LYS A 4 36.76 0.75 -5.76
N VAL A 5 36.05 -0.33 -6.08
CA VAL A 5 35.36 -0.50 -7.36
C VAL A 5 34.39 0.68 -7.64
N ALA A 6 33.81 1.25 -6.58
CA ALA A 6 32.96 2.44 -6.64
C ALA A 6 33.69 3.68 -7.23
N ASP A 7 34.98 3.86 -6.93
CA ASP A 7 35.76 5.01 -7.39
C ASP A 7 36.19 4.84 -8.87
N SER A 8 36.33 3.60 -9.33
CA SER A 8 36.70 3.27 -10.71
C SER A 8 35.54 3.27 -11.70
N THR A 9 34.30 3.13 -11.22
CA THR A 9 33.12 2.90 -12.07
C THR A 9 32.19 4.12 -12.14
N GLY A 10 32.39 5.12 -11.29
CA GLY A 10 31.49 6.27 -11.16
C GLY A 10 30.14 5.93 -10.49
N TYR A 11 29.87 4.65 -10.20
CA TYR A 11 28.69 4.18 -9.48
C TYR A 11 28.92 4.27 -7.97
N THR A 12 29.12 5.48 -7.48
CA THR A 12 29.04 5.76 -6.04
C THR A 12 27.57 5.80 -5.61
N PRO A 13 27.25 5.55 -4.33
CA PRO A 13 25.90 5.74 -3.81
C PRO A 13 25.44 7.18 -4.12
N ASN A 14 24.43 7.32 -4.97
CA ASN A 14 23.93 8.61 -5.40
C ASN A 14 23.06 9.22 -4.29
N PHE A 15 23.73 9.82 -3.30
CA PHE A 15 23.09 10.48 -2.17
C PHE A 15 22.09 11.57 -2.63
N GLN A 16 22.33 12.22 -3.77
CA GLN A 16 21.42 13.23 -4.33
C GLN A 16 20.11 12.61 -4.84
N MET A 17 20.17 11.47 -5.55
CA MET A 17 18.97 10.71 -5.92
C MET A 17 18.19 10.23 -4.70
N SER A 18 18.89 9.79 -3.64
CA SER A 18 18.24 9.35 -2.40
C SER A 18 17.52 10.50 -1.67
N ALA A 19 18.14 11.68 -1.60
CA ALA A 19 17.57 12.85 -0.94
C ALA A 19 16.31 13.36 -1.65
N PHE A 20 16.33 13.38 -2.99
CA PHE A 20 15.14 13.73 -3.78
C PHE A 20 13.98 12.76 -3.50
N GLY A 21 14.26 11.45 -3.47
CA GLY A 21 13.24 10.45 -3.14
C GLY A 21 12.62 10.65 -1.76
N TYR A 22 13.43 10.94 -0.74
CA TYR A 22 12.91 11.22 0.60
C TYR A 22 12.07 12.49 0.66
N ILE A 23 12.48 13.57 -0.03
CA ILE A 23 11.70 14.80 -0.10
C ILE A 23 10.34 14.54 -0.76
N MET A 24 10.32 13.82 -1.89
CA MET A 24 9.08 13.48 -2.58
C MET A 24 8.19 12.58 -1.74
N ALA A 25 8.75 11.64 -0.98
CA ALA A 25 7.99 10.81 -0.05
C ALA A 25 7.33 11.65 1.05
N VAL A 26 8.05 12.63 1.62
CA VAL A 26 7.49 13.55 2.62
C VAL A 26 6.35 14.39 2.02
N VAL A 27 6.53 14.93 0.82
CA VAL A 27 5.46 15.67 0.12
C VAL A 27 4.24 14.79 -0.08
N MET A 28 4.42 13.53 -0.50
CA MET A 28 3.31 12.59 -0.68
C MET A 28 2.59 12.30 0.63
N VAL A 29 3.31 12.10 1.73
CA VAL A 29 2.71 11.91 3.06
C VAL A 29 1.89 13.13 3.47
N ILE A 30 2.43 14.33 3.31
CA ILE A 30 1.72 15.57 3.66
C ILE A 30 0.43 15.73 2.85
N LEU A 31 0.42 15.30 1.58
CA LEU A 31 -0.76 15.43 0.72
C LEU A 31 -1.80 14.32 0.96
N LEU A 32 -1.36 13.08 1.17
CA LEU A 32 -2.26 11.91 1.22
C LEU A 32 -2.78 11.62 2.63
N LEU A 33 -1.97 11.85 3.67
CA LEU A 33 -2.33 11.49 5.04
C LEU A 33 -3.54 12.31 5.56
N PRO A 34 -3.69 13.61 5.24
CA PRO A 34 -4.90 14.38 5.56
C PRO A 34 -6.17 13.91 4.84
N LEU A 35 -6.05 13.06 3.82
CA LEU A 35 -7.20 12.50 3.12
C LEU A 35 -7.78 11.28 3.85
N LEU A 36 -7.00 10.62 4.71
CA LEU A 36 -7.42 9.43 5.47
C LEU A 36 -8.67 9.68 6.35
N PRO A 37 -8.80 10.80 7.08
CA PRO A 37 -10.02 11.10 7.85
C PRO A 37 -11.28 11.19 7.00
N VAL A 38 -11.18 11.37 5.69
CA VAL A 38 -12.32 11.38 4.76
C VAL A 38 -12.53 10.00 4.15
N LEU A 39 -11.45 9.37 3.67
CA LEU A 39 -11.51 8.06 3.02
C LEU A 39 -11.96 6.96 3.99
N ILE A 40 -11.51 7.00 5.24
CA ILE A 40 -11.85 5.96 6.23
C ILE A 40 -13.35 5.95 6.52
N PRO A 41 -14.00 7.06 6.91
CA PRO A 41 -15.46 7.07 7.09
C PRO A 41 -16.22 6.73 5.82
N ALA A 42 -15.80 7.26 4.66
CA ALA A 42 -16.45 6.96 3.39
C ALA A 42 -16.40 5.45 3.08
N TYR A 43 -15.25 4.81 3.32
CA TYR A 43 -15.09 3.36 3.16
C TYR A 43 -15.96 2.57 4.15
N VAL A 44 -16.00 2.98 5.42
CA VAL A 44 -16.83 2.33 6.44
C VAL A 44 -18.32 2.42 6.08
N LEU A 45 -18.80 3.61 5.72
CA LEU A 45 -20.18 3.81 5.31
C LEU A 45 -20.50 2.97 4.06
N TRP A 46 -19.62 2.96 3.07
CA TRP A 46 -19.79 2.13 1.88
C TRP A 46 -19.84 0.63 2.23
N ARG A 47 -18.95 0.15 3.12
CA ARG A 47 -18.96 -1.25 3.57
C ARG A 47 -20.22 -1.65 4.33
N VAL A 48 -20.76 -0.75 5.15
CA VAL A 48 -21.94 -1.04 5.98
C VAL A 48 -23.23 -0.99 5.17
N PHE A 49 -23.35 -0.04 4.24
CA PHE A 49 -24.62 0.25 3.59
C PHE A 49 -24.72 -0.22 2.13
N ILE A 50 -23.59 -0.43 1.46
CA ILE A 50 -23.57 -0.64 0.00
C ILE A 50 -22.89 -1.96 -0.36
N ALA A 51 -21.80 -2.32 0.30
CA ALA A 51 -21.13 -3.58 0.03
C ALA A 51 -22.01 -4.74 0.52
N GLU A 52 -22.51 -5.55 -0.40
CA GLU A 52 -23.06 -6.85 -0.08
C GLU A 52 -22.00 -7.65 0.68
N GLU A 53 -22.39 -8.30 1.78
CA GLU A 53 -21.48 -9.19 2.50
C GLU A 53 -20.97 -10.23 1.50
N PRO A 54 -19.64 -10.43 1.38
CA PRO A 54 -19.18 -11.61 0.67
C PRO A 54 -19.87 -12.79 1.34
N VAL A 55 -20.62 -13.53 0.56
CA VAL A 55 -21.24 -14.80 0.96
C VAL A 55 -20.13 -15.63 1.60
N GLU A 56 -20.02 -15.60 2.93
CA GLU A 56 -19.09 -16.45 3.64
C GLU A 56 -19.54 -17.86 3.27
N HIS A 57 -18.72 -18.60 2.53
CA HIS A 57 -18.93 -20.01 2.27
C HIS A 57 -18.77 -20.74 3.62
N SER A 58 -19.80 -20.63 4.46
CA SER A 58 -19.89 -21.35 5.71
C SER A 58 -20.06 -22.84 5.38
N PHE A 59 -19.62 -23.69 6.30
CA PHE A 59 -19.81 -25.14 6.18
C PHE A 59 -21.29 -25.51 5.99
N GLU A 60 -22.22 -24.73 6.55
CA GLU A 60 -23.66 -24.92 6.37
C GLU A 60 -24.11 -24.63 4.93
N MET A 61 -23.49 -23.67 4.25
CA MET A 61 -23.77 -23.36 2.86
C MET A 61 -23.27 -24.47 1.92
N TRP A 62 -22.04 -24.94 2.15
CA TRP A 62 -21.48 -26.10 1.42
C TRP A 62 -22.35 -27.35 1.58
N ARG A 63 -22.78 -27.66 2.83
CA ARG A 63 -23.63 -28.81 3.12
C ARG A 63 -24.99 -28.75 2.40
N ARG A 64 -25.55 -27.56 2.22
CA ARG A 64 -26.81 -27.36 1.50
C ARG A 64 -26.66 -27.55 -0.01
N GLU A 65 -25.54 -27.13 -0.59
CA GLU A 65 -25.27 -27.27 -2.04
C GLU A 65 -24.84 -28.67 -2.43
N SER A 66 -24.05 -29.36 -1.60
CA SER A 66 -23.58 -30.73 -1.87
C SER A 66 -24.64 -31.82 -1.61
N GLY A 67 -25.77 -31.46 -1.00
CA GLY A 67 -26.86 -32.37 -0.63
C GLY A 67 -28.01 -32.42 -1.65
N ARG A 68 -27.88 -31.76 -2.80
CA ARG A 68 -28.83 -31.80 -3.92
C ARG A 68 -28.38 -32.75 -5.02
#